data_AF-A0A965ZF57-F1
#
_entry.id   AF-A0A965ZF57-F1
#
_cell.length_a   1.000
_cell.length_b   1.000
_cell.length_c   1.000
_cell.angle_alpha   90.00
_cell.angle_beta   90.00
_cell.angle_gamma   90.00
#
_symmetry.space_group_name_H-M   'P 1'
#
loop_
_entity.id
_entity.type
_entity.pdbx_description
1 polymer ?
#
loop_
_entity_poly.entity_id
_entity_poly.type
_entity_poly.pdbx_seq_one_letter_code
_entity_poly.pdbx_strand_id
1 'polypeptide(L)'
;MKKFRHLFVVGLLLVFVAVAVMCNNKKPGETTTLKNTTVITPVNLPSVVPGFTFPQDSTAIFSWLNTPNTPGVYAHAWGIWAGLTAQSGQVFQGDSILVYQTWQGINELVNLSSSSSTKMLTKENQVKRARTLLSLPDQFARTSLKNKLLQKGLSGKFTTGADDTAAFFVGVSYNPPSAAHVVNNGLLKQSVQNVFLKTGSIGAIPAFPDSAINIKPVYYIGKQSDSLIRIPAWPGEPLIPHTFGSNVWNSYVYADVTNSQPKGKIPKPCRGILPTKAQIDSATCNVSDFINYKIDAATANYINQQQGGTSFAAGDIALLVAMHVTTKEISNWTWQTFYWAPNPADPKLPSNQYAVNARPAQLKGAAAHYALSVAYTEVMPNQPVSGGSAKNATPVIGYNPYLEAGFNPQTFIDYPNAWKPNFKYGIQTNCMSCHALASPQDTVIAQIQGQPTVLDIYATDQYVDMKSNYFKNKVLLDFAWSLRDNVIDDVSSKARSAKKK
;
A
#
# COMPACT_ATOMS: atom_id res chain seq x y z
N MET A 1 -76.32 -26.22 35.72
CA MET A 1 -76.10 -27.32 34.74
C MET A 1 -75.21 -26.79 33.61
N LYS A 2 -74.15 -27.56 33.27
CA LYS A 2 -73.22 -27.58 32.11
C LYS A 2 -73.26 -26.40 31.09
N LYS A 3 -72.18 -25.58 30.99
CA LYS A 3 -71.02 -25.63 30.04
C LYS A 3 -71.38 -25.37 28.57
N PHE A 4 -71.04 -24.23 27.96
CA PHE A 4 -69.75 -23.86 27.31
C PHE A 4 -69.19 -24.90 26.33
N ARG A 5 -69.06 -24.51 25.03
CA ARG A 5 -67.95 -24.92 24.16
C ARG A 5 -67.79 -24.01 22.93
N HIS A 6 -66.56 -23.53 22.77
CA HIS A 6 -66.03 -22.74 21.65
C HIS A 6 -65.76 -23.59 20.39
N LEU A 7 -65.73 -22.93 19.22
CA LEU A 7 -64.74 -23.20 18.18
C LEU A 7 -64.33 -21.90 17.46
N PHE A 8 -63.01 -21.77 17.28
CA PHE A 8 -62.23 -20.72 16.62
C PHE A 8 -62.56 -20.54 15.13
N VAL A 9 -62.41 -19.32 14.58
CA VAL A 9 -61.45 -18.99 13.50
C VAL A 9 -61.07 -17.49 13.58
N VAL A 10 -59.77 -17.26 13.42
CA VAL A 10 -59.00 -16.01 13.49
C VAL A 10 -59.28 -15.09 12.29
N GLY A 11 -59.55 -13.82 12.55
CA GLY A 11 -59.45 -12.73 11.56
C GLY A 11 -58.20 -11.91 11.84
N LEU A 12 -57.28 -11.83 10.88
CA LEU A 12 -56.10 -10.96 10.94
C LEU A 12 -56.22 -9.88 9.86
N LEU A 13 -56.26 -8.62 10.32
CA LEU A 13 -56.14 -7.41 9.52
C LEU A 13 -54.80 -7.39 8.78
N LEU A 14 -54.84 -7.21 7.45
CA LEU A 14 -53.68 -6.85 6.64
C LEU A 14 -53.56 -5.32 6.57
N VAL A 15 -52.55 -4.79 7.25
CA VAL A 15 -52.08 -3.42 7.10
C VAL A 15 -51.20 -3.35 5.84
N PHE A 16 -51.65 -2.62 4.82
CA PHE A 16 -50.85 -2.29 3.65
C PHE A 16 -49.82 -1.21 4.03
N VAL A 17 -48.56 -1.61 4.22
CA VAL A 17 -47.41 -0.69 4.21
C VAL A 17 -46.87 -0.63 2.78
N ALA A 18 -47.09 0.48 2.10
CA ALA A 18 -46.47 0.76 0.81
C ALA A 18 -44.97 1.06 1.01
N VAL A 19 -44.13 0.04 0.80
CA VAL A 19 -42.68 0.23 0.65
C VAL A 19 -42.42 0.69 -0.79
N ALA A 20 -42.14 1.97 -0.96
CA ALA A 20 -41.59 2.49 -2.20
C ALA A 20 -40.15 1.97 -2.36
N VAL A 21 -40.00 0.82 -3.02
CA VAL A 21 -38.72 0.35 -3.52
C VAL A 21 -38.33 1.23 -4.70
N MET A 22 -37.47 2.22 -4.47
CA MET A 22 -36.70 2.84 -5.55
C MET A 22 -35.68 1.83 -6.08
N CYS A 23 -36.12 0.96 -7.00
CA CYS A 23 -35.23 0.20 -7.86
C CYS A 23 -34.50 1.16 -8.79
N ASN A 24 -33.28 1.55 -8.43
CA ASN A 24 -32.39 2.26 -9.34
C ASN A 24 -31.79 1.23 -10.32
N ASN A 25 -32.60 0.80 -11.29
CA ASN A 25 -32.17 -0.07 -12.39
C ASN A 25 -31.22 0.72 -13.30
N LYS A 26 -29.91 0.71 -12.98
CA LYS A 26 -28.90 1.06 -13.97
C LYS A 26 -28.89 0.01 -15.07
N LYS A 27 -29.25 0.41 -16.28
CA LYS A 27 -29.17 -0.42 -17.48
C LYS A 27 -27.69 -0.83 -17.71
N PRO A 28 -27.42 -2.09 -18.13
CA PRO A 28 -26.08 -2.45 -18.57
C PRO A 28 -25.83 -1.78 -19.93
N GLY A 29 -24.86 -0.85 -19.98
CA GLY A 29 -24.45 -0.19 -21.23
C GLY A 29 -24.29 1.33 -21.16
N GLU A 30 -24.41 1.97 -19.99
CA GLU A 30 -24.06 3.38 -19.88
C GLU A 30 -22.54 3.53 -20.03
N THR A 31 -22.12 3.92 -21.24
CA THR A 31 -20.72 4.23 -21.55
C THR A 31 -20.36 5.44 -20.71
N THR A 32 -19.64 5.23 -19.61
CA THR A 32 -19.19 6.30 -18.72
C THR A 32 -18.40 7.30 -19.55
N THR A 33 -19.03 8.41 -19.93
CA THR A 33 -18.37 9.44 -20.73
C THR A 33 -17.29 10.05 -19.84
N LEU A 34 -16.03 9.86 -20.22
CA LEU A 34 -14.88 10.37 -19.49
C LEU A 34 -14.99 11.90 -19.39
N LYS A 35 -14.92 12.43 -18.18
CA LYS A 35 -14.97 13.88 -17.95
C LYS A 35 -13.56 14.43 -17.87
N ASN A 36 -13.17 15.26 -18.85
CA ASN A 36 -11.98 16.09 -18.73
C ASN A 36 -12.15 17.04 -17.55
N THR A 37 -11.23 16.98 -16.60
CA THR A 37 -11.31 17.77 -15.38
C THR A 37 -9.96 18.43 -15.07
N THR A 38 -10.03 19.67 -14.58
CA THR A 38 -8.86 20.42 -14.07
C THR A 38 -8.53 20.06 -12.62
N VAL A 39 -9.40 19.29 -11.97
CA VAL A 39 -9.26 18.83 -10.57
C VAL A 39 -9.53 17.34 -10.49
N ILE A 40 -8.88 16.65 -9.57
CA ILE A 40 -9.13 15.24 -9.30
C ILE A 40 -10.02 15.13 -8.07
N THR A 41 -11.16 14.48 -8.20
CA THR A 41 -12.08 14.22 -7.08
C THR A 41 -11.87 12.78 -6.61
N PRO A 42 -11.48 12.53 -5.35
CA PRO A 42 -11.41 11.19 -4.79
C PRO A 42 -12.72 10.43 -4.94
N VAL A 43 -12.66 9.19 -5.43
CA VAL A 43 -13.82 8.29 -5.52
C VAL A 43 -13.64 7.09 -4.61
N ASN A 44 -14.74 6.56 -4.07
CA ASN A 44 -14.72 5.33 -3.29
C ASN A 44 -14.33 4.13 -4.15
N LEU A 45 -13.91 3.03 -3.50
CA LEU A 45 -13.62 1.76 -4.18
C LEU A 45 -14.92 1.23 -4.82
N PRO A 46 -14.98 1.05 -6.15
CA PRO A 46 -16.14 0.45 -6.80
C PRO A 46 -16.09 -1.08 -6.68
N SER A 47 -17.26 -1.72 -6.63
CA SER A 47 -17.35 -3.17 -6.86
C SER A 47 -17.50 -3.44 -8.36
N VAL A 48 -16.44 -3.97 -8.97
CA VAL A 48 -16.39 -4.30 -10.41
C VAL A 48 -16.30 -5.80 -10.67
N VAL A 49 -16.13 -6.61 -9.62
CA VAL A 49 -16.08 -8.07 -9.69
C VAL A 49 -17.40 -8.62 -9.12
N PRO A 50 -18.15 -9.44 -9.87
CA PRO A 50 -19.37 -10.06 -9.36
C PRO A 50 -19.11 -10.86 -8.08
N GLY A 51 -19.97 -10.68 -7.07
CA GLY A 51 -19.83 -11.35 -5.77
C GLY A 51 -18.78 -10.74 -4.83
N PHE A 52 -17.97 -9.79 -5.29
CA PHE A 52 -17.06 -9.04 -4.41
C PHE A 52 -17.84 -8.00 -3.61
N THR A 53 -17.59 -8.00 -2.29
CA THR A 53 -18.16 -7.04 -1.33
C THR A 53 -17.03 -6.33 -0.61
N PHE A 54 -17.16 -5.00 -0.47
CA PHE A 54 -16.29 -4.18 0.36
C PHE A 54 -17.10 -3.04 1.01
N PRO A 55 -16.99 -2.82 2.32
CA PRO A 55 -16.30 -3.68 3.31
C PRO A 55 -16.93 -5.07 3.40
N GLN A 56 -16.10 -6.09 3.60
CA GLN A 56 -16.49 -7.47 3.87
C GLN A 56 -16.76 -7.65 5.37
N ASP A 57 -17.78 -8.44 5.70
CA ASP A 57 -18.10 -8.78 7.08
C ASP A 57 -16.90 -9.45 7.79
N SER A 58 -16.52 -8.92 8.95
CA SER A 58 -15.37 -9.40 9.71
C SER A 58 -15.48 -10.89 10.09
N THR A 59 -16.69 -11.41 10.34
CA THR A 59 -16.89 -12.83 10.66
C THR A 59 -16.56 -13.73 9.47
N ALA A 60 -16.87 -13.27 8.24
CA ALA A 60 -16.48 -13.96 7.03
C ALA A 60 -14.95 -13.96 6.88
N ILE A 61 -14.29 -12.82 7.08
CA ILE A 61 -12.82 -12.73 7.02
C ILE A 61 -12.20 -13.67 8.04
N PHE A 62 -12.58 -13.59 9.32
CA PHE A 62 -12.03 -14.47 10.37
C PHE A 62 -12.27 -15.95 10.09
N SER A 63 -13.41 -16.32 9.48
CA SER A 63 -13.65 -17.70 9.07
C SER A 63 -12.62 -18.21 8.05
N TRP A 64 -12.09 -17.34 7.19
CA TRP A 64 -11.08 -17.69 6.20
C TRP A 64 -9.69 -17.89 6.79
N LEU A 65 -9.43 -17.36 8.00
CA LEU A 65 -8.11 -17.40 8.65
C LEU A 65 -7.90 -18.63 9.53
N ASN A 66 -8.84 -19.58 9.49
CA ASN A 66 -8.73 -20.86 10.19
C ASN A 66 -7.76 -21.83 9.50
N THR A 67 -7.59 -21.71 8.18
CA THR A 67 -6.68 -22.56 7.39
C THR A 67 -5.87 -21.71 6.40
N PRO A 68 -4.65 -22.14 6.02
CA PRO A 68 -3.86 -21.43 5.03
C PRO A 68 -4.52 -21.46 3.65
N ASN A 69 -4.19 -20.49 2.80
CA ASN A 69 -4.57 -20.46 1.38
C ASN A 69 -6.09 -20.53 1.09
N THR A 70 -6.92 -19.96 1.97
CA THR A 70 -8.36 -19.98 1.76
C THR A 70 -8.78 -19.19 0.52
N PRO A 71 -9.61 -19.74 -0.39
CA PRO A 71 -10.07 -19.05 -1.60
C PRO A 71 -10.69 -17.67 -1.36
N GLY A 72 -11.40 -17.50 -0.23
CA GLY A 72 -11.99 -16.23 0.18
C GLY A 72 -10.98 -15.09 0.33
N VAL A 73 -9.81 -15.35 0.92
CA VAL A 73 -8.74 -14.34 1.10
C VAL A 73 -8.25 -13.83 -0.26
N TYR A 74 -7.94 -14.74 -1.19
CA TYR A 74 -7.41 -14.35 -2.49
C TYR A 74 -8.47 -13.68 -3.37
N ALA A 75 -9.71 -14.20 -3.39
CA ALA A 75 -10.80 -13.59 -4.16
C ALA A 75 -11.10 -12.16 -3.65
N HIS A 76 -11.10 -11.97 -2.34
CA HIS A 76 -11.29 -10.67 -1.71
C HIS A 76 -10.17 -9.68 -2.07
N ALA A 77 -8.90 -10.09 -1.90
CA ALA A 77 -7.75 -9.25 -2.26
C ALA A 77 -7.76 -8.86 -3.75
N TRP A 78 -8.10 -9.79 -4.65
CA TRP A 78 -8.25 -9.46 -6.08
C TRP A 78 -9.42 -8.53 -6.38
N GLY A 79 -10.53 -8.66 -5.68
CA GLY A 79 -11.66 -7.74 -5.81
C GLY A 79 -11.26 -6.31 -5.44
N ILE A 80 -10.47 -6.15 -4.37
CA ILE A 80 -9.88 -4.85 -3.99
C ILE A 80 -8.98 -4.33 -5.11
N TRP A 81 -8.07 -5.14 -5.66
CA TRP A 81 -7.20 -4.74 -6.77
C TRP A 81 -7.97 -4.30 -8.02
N ALA A 82 -9.02 -5.05 -8.38
CA ALA A 82 -9.88 -4.72 -9.50
C ALA A 82 -10.60 -3.38 -9.27
N GLY A 83 -11.07 -3.11 -8.06
CA GLY A 83 -11.65 -1.80 -7.71
C GLY A 83 -10.63 -0.66 -7.75
N LEU A 84 -9.43 -0.87 -7.20
CA LEU A 84 -8.35 0.12 -7.17
C LEU A 84 -7.92 0.53 -8.59
N THR A 85 -7.83 -0.46 -9.48
CA THR A 85 -7.34 -0.31 -10.85
C THR A 85 -8.46 -0.13 -11.88
N ALA A 86 -9.70 0.01 -11.43
CA ALA A 86 -10.81 0.41 -12.28
C ALA A 86 -10.64 1.86 -12.74
N GLN A 87 -11.23 2.19 -13.88
CA GLN A 87 -11.33 3.57 -14.35
C GLN A 87 -12.18 4.39 -13.38
N SER A 88 -11.69 5.56 -12.97
CA SER A 88 -12.42 6.44 -12.05
C SER A 88 -13.55 7.23 -12.74
N GLY A 89 -13.58 7.24 -14.07
CA GLY A 89 -14.44 8.11 -14.88
C GLY A 89 -13.92 9.54 -15.07
N GLN A 90 -12.71 9.83 -14.58
CA GLN A 90 -12.05 11.14 -14.71
C GLN A 90 -10.87 11.09 -15.67
N VAL A 91 -10.67 12.18 -16.40
CA VAL A 91 -9.46 12.43 -17.19
C VAL A 91 -8.75 13.66 -16.64
N PHE A 92 -7.49 13.50 -16.28
CA PHE A 92 -6.65 14.58 -15.74
C PHE A 92 -5.42 14.74 -16.61
N GLN A 93 -5.19 15.96 -17.12
CA GLN A 93 -4.08 16.26 -18.03
C GLN A 93 -4.01 15.35 -19.27
N GLY A 94 -5.16 14.90 -19.78
CA GLY A 94 -5.26 14.01 -20.94
C GLY A 94 -5.16 12.52 -20.61
N ASP A 95 -4.82 12.15 -19.38
CA ASP A 95 -4.75 10.76 -18.94
C ASP A 95 -6.06 10.32 -18.27
N SER A 96 -6.58 9.15 -18.65
CA SER A 96 -7.59 8.48 -17.84
C SER A 96 -6.97 8.01 -16.53
N ILE A 97 -7.58 8.37 -15.39
CA ILE A 97 -7.01 8.06 -14.07
C ILE A 97 -7.75 6.92 -13.39
N LEU A 98 -6.99 6.03 -12.76
CA LEU A 98 -7.52 4.90 -12.00
C LEU A 98 -8.06 5.36 -10.64
N VAL A 99 -8.97 4.60 -10.06
CA VAL A 99 -9.61 4.93 -8.76
C VAL A 99 -8.57 5.29 -7.70
N TYR A 100 -7.54 4.46 -7.53
CA TYR A 100 -6.52 4.69 -6.51
C TYR A 100 -5.73 6.00 -6.73
N GLN A 101 -5.58 6.44 -7.98
CA GLN A 101 -4.86 7.68 -8.31
C GLN A 101 -5.67 8.93 -7.92
N THR A 102 -6.97 8.77 -7.68
CA THR A 102 -7.83 9.87 -7.22
C THR A 102 -7.71 10.16 -5.73
N TRP A 103 -7.15 9.23 -4.96
CA TRP A 103 -7.13 9.29 -3.50
C TRP A 103 -6.15 10.32 -2.96
N GLN A 104 -6.41 10.80 -1.73
CA GLN A 104 -5.57 11.80 -1.08
C GLN A 104 -4.22 11.20 -0.71
N GLY A 105 -3.15 11.82 -1.17
CA GLY A 105 -1.77 11.48 -0.82
C GLY A 105 -1.40 12.00 0.57
N ILE A 106 -0.41 11.40 1.23
CA ILE A 106 0.01 11.82 2.57
C ILE A 106 0.45 13.29 2.62
N ASN A 107 1.16 13.80 1.61
CA ASN A 107 1.53 15.21 1.51
C ASN A 107 0.30 16.14 1.41
N GLU A 108 -0.75 15.69 0.73
CA GLU A 108 -2.01 16.42 0.61
C GLU A 108 -2.73 16.44 1.97
N LEU A 109 -2.74 15.32 2.69
CA LEU A 109 -3.29 15.23 4.05
C LEU A 109 -2.52 16.08 5.06
N VAL A 110 -1.19 16.16 4.96
CA VAL A 110 -0.36 17.06 5.78
C VAL A 110 -0.74 18.51 5.54
N ASN A 111 -0.88 18.93 4.28
CA ASN A 111 -1.28 20.28 3.92
C ASN A 111 -2.70 20.60 4.43
N LEU A 112 -3.65 19.69 4.23
CA LEU A 112 -5.02 19.82 4.73
C LEU A 112 -5.05 19.92 6.26
N SER A 113 -4.27 19.09 6.97
CA SER A 113 -4.24 19.06 8.43
C SER A 113 -3.50 20.26 9.04
N SER A 114 -2.58 20.87 8.30
CA SER A 114 -1.85 22.07 8.70
C SER A 114 -2.66 23.36 8.50
N SER A 115 -3.66 23.34 7.61
CA SER A 115 -4.51 24.49 7.35
C SER A 115 -5.43 24.81 8.53
N SER A 116 -5.38 26.03 9.04
CA SER A 116 -6.26 26.49 10.13
C SER A 116 -7.74 26.55 9.73
N SER A 117 -8.04 26.62 8.43
CA SER A 117 -9.40 26.64 7.89
C SER A 117 -10.01 25.26 7.68
N THR A 118 -9.20 24.21 7.61
CA THR A 118 -9.67 22.84 7.37
C THR A 118 -9.79 22.08 8.69
N LYS A 119 -10.98 22.14 9.30
CA LYS A 119 -11.30 21.32 10.49
C LYS A 119 -11.93 19.97 10.14
N MET A 120 -12.49 19.86 8.95
CA MET A 120 -13.20 18.67 8.49
C MET A 120 -13.03 18.51 6.98
N LEU A 121 -12.78 17.28 6.54
CA LEU A 121 -12.77 16.91 5.13
C LEU A 121 -14.21 16.65 4.67
N THR A 122 -14.64 17.38 3.65
CA THR A 122 -15.94 17.28 2.99
C THR A 122 -15.75 16.92 1.51
N LYS A 123 -16.84 16.63 0.80
CA LYS A 123 -16.77 16.30 -0.63
C LYS A 123 -16.23 17.46 -1.48
N GLU A 124 -16.47 18.70 -1.05
CA GLU A 124 -16.13 19.92 -1.76
C GLU A 124 -14.65 20.30 -1.57
N ASN A 125 -14.06 20.00 -0.41
CA ASN A 125 -12.68 20.39 -0.09
C ASN A 125 -11.65 19.24 -0.23
N GLN A 126 -12.10 18.02 -0.55
CA GLN A 126 -11.23 16.89 -0.86
C GLN A 126 -10.74 16.85 -2.32
N VAL A 127 -10.95 17.91 -3.11
CA VAL A 127 -10.47 17.95 -4.50
C VAL A 127 -8.96 18.18 -4.56
N LYS A 128 -8.27 17.50 -5.49
CA LYS A 128 -6.84 17.65 -5.73
C LYS A 128 -6.60 18.43 -7.02
N ARG A 129 -5.45 19.10 -7.12
CA ARG A 129 -5.03 19.84 -8.33
C ARG A 129 -3.81 19.22 -9.03
N ALA A 130 -3.28 18.16 -8.46
CA ALA A 130 -2.16 17.39 -9.00
C ALA A 130 -2.32 15.92 -8.60
N ARG A 131 -1.53 15.04 -9.23
CA ARG A 131 -1.36 13.67 -8.75
C ARG A 131 -0.56 13.67 -7.45
N THR A 132 -0.68 12.59 -6.68
CA THR A 132 0.10 12.42 -5.45
C THR A 132 1.60 12.45 -5.76
N LEU A 133 2.33 13.36 -5.10
CA LEU A 133 3.79 13.44 -5.21
C LEU A 133 4.45 12.15 -4.73
N LEU A 134 5.55 11.77 -5.38
CA LEU A 134 6.28 10.54 -5.08
C LEU A 134 7.55 10.82 -4.27
N SER A 135 7.75 10.05 -3.21
CA SER A 135 8.88 10.17 -2.30
C SER A 135 9.87 9.01 -2.45
N LEU A 136 11.13 9.23 -2.07
CA LEU A 136 12.06 8.13 -1.84
C LEU A 136 11.51 7.23 -0.72
N PRO A 137 11.59 5.90 -0.86
CA PRO A 137 11.09 5.01 0.18
C PRO A 137 11.98 5.07 1.43
N ASP A 138 11.43 5.49 2.58
CA ASP A 138 12.17 5.67 3.83
C ASP A 138 12.91 4.41 4.30
N GLN A 139 12.37 3.23 3.99
CA GLN A 139 13.02 1.96 4.31
C GLN A 139 14.39 1.76 3.60
N PHE A 140 14.64 2.43 2.46
CA PHE A 140 15.95 2.40 1.77
C PHE A 140 16.98 3.38 2.33
N ALA A 141 16.54 4.38 3.10
CA ALA A 141 17.46 5.28 3.79
C ALA A 141 18.29 4.54 4.87
N ARG A 142 17.81 3.37 5.33
CA ARG A 142 18.38 2.56 6.43
C ARG A 142 19.45 1.56 6.00
N THR A 143 19.41 1.07 4.77
CA THR A 143 20.29 -0.02 4.30
C THR A 143 21.67 0.46 3.83
N SER A 144 22.09 1.69 4.17
CA SER A 144 23.37 2.35 3.84
C SER A 144 23.44 3.24 2.58
N LEU A 145 22.32 3.86 2.14
CA LEU A 145 22.34 4.75 0.96
C LEU A 145 22.37 6.26 1.24
N LYS A 146 21.90 6.77 2.38
CA LYS A 146 21.97 8.24 2.62
C LYS A 146 23.42 8.76 2.65
N ASN A 147 24.37 7.97 3.15
CA ASN A 147 25.80 8.38 3.18
C ASN A 147 26.61 7.94 1.95
N LYS A 148 26.16 6.96 1.16
CA LYS A 148 26.90 6.49 -0.04
C LYS A 148 26.39 7.07 -1.36
N LEU A 149 25.07 7.34 -1.50
CA LEU A 149 24.54 7.99 -2.72
C LEU A 149 24.88 9.47 -2.79
N LEU A 150 24.97 10.16 -1.64
CA LEU A 150 25.38 11.57 -1.60
C LEU A 150 26.89 11.78 -1.78
N GLN A 151 27.73 10.73 -1.69
CA GLN A 151 29.21 10.85 -1.77
C GLN A 151 29.87 10.28 -3.03
N LYS A 152 29.16 9.56 -3.90
CA LYS A 152 29.75 9.10 -5.16
C LYS A 152 29.04 9.73 -6.35
N GLY A 153 29.49 10.93 -6.69
CA GLY A 153 29.43 11.47 -8.05
C GLY A 153 30.15 10.55 -9.02
N LEU A 154 29.50 9.45 -9.42
CA LEU A 154 29.96 8.57 -10.48
C LEU A 154 29.46 9.12 -11.81
N SER A 155 30.20 10.11 -12.30
CA SER A 155 30.27 10.48 -13.71
C SER A 155 30.80 9.29 -14.51
N GLY A 156 29.92 8.36 -14.86
CA GLY A 156 30.16 7.30 -15.83
C GLY A 156 29.08 7.34 -16.89
N LYS A 157 29.44 7.77 -18.11
CA LYS A 157 28.57 7.66 -19.28
C LYS A 157 28.31 6.18 -19.56
N PHE A 158 27.13 5.70 -19.17
CA PHE A 158 26.54 4.49 -19.74
C PHE A 158 25.29 4.89 -20.51
N THR A 159 25.39 4.85 -21.82
CA THR A 159 24.25 4.87 -22.74
C THR A 159 23.58 3.49 -22.69
N THR A 160 22.71 3.29 -21.70
CA THR A 160 21.57 2.32 -21.61
C THR A 160 21.35 1.96 -20.13
N GLY A 161 20.38 2.61 -19.47
CA GLY A 161 19.75 2.19 -18.20
C GLY A 161 20.66 1.73 -17.07
N ALA A 162 21.08 2.67 -16.21
CA ALA A 162 21.90 2.39 -15.02
C ALA A 162 21.12 1.59 -13.96
N ASP A 163 21.78 0.55 -13.45
CA ASP A 163 21.36 -0.27 -12.32
C ASP A 163 21.47 0.51 -11.00
N ASP A 164 20.49 1.38 -10.72
CA ASP A 164 20.38 2.01 -9.40
C ASP A 164 18.96 1.92 -8.83
N THR A 165 18.90 1.52 -7.57
CA THR A 165 17.72 1.67 -6.69
C THR A 165 17.18 3.10 -6.63
N ALA A 166 17.98 4.09 -7.09
CA ALA A 166 17.64 5.50 -7.19
C ALA A 166 16.43 5.84 -8.09
N ALA A 167 15.87 4.88 -8.84
CA ALA A 167 14.68 5.10 -9.66
C ALA A 167 13.36 4.60 -9.04
N PHE A 168 13.39 4.02 -7.83
CA PHE A 168 12.16 3.62 -7.12
C PHE A 168 11.60 4.75 -6.25
N PHE A 169 10.32 5.06 -6.44
CA PHE A 169 9.60 6.06 -5.67
C PHE A 169 8.25 5.53 -5.21
N VAL A 170 7.76 6.05 -4.08
CA VAL A 170 6.50 5.63 -3.48
C VAL A 170 5.54 6.80 -3.32
N GLY A 171 4.26 6.53 -3.47
CA GLY A 171 3.22 7.39 -2.92
C GLY A 171 2.53 6.67 -1.78
N VAL A 172 2.13 7.37 -0.72
CA VAL A 172 1.18 6.82 0.27
C VAL A 172 -0.14 7.55 0.10
N SER A 173 -1.24 6.83 -0.03
CA SER A 173 -2.56 7.43 -0.29
C SER A 173 -3.68 6.74 0.50
N TYR A 174 -4.72 7.52 0.78
CA TYR A 174 -5.82 7.20 1.66
C TYR A 174 -7.13 7.34 0.88
N ASN A 175 -7.95 6.29 0.89
CA ASN A 175 -9.29 6.38 0.31
C ASN A 175 -10.15 7.43 1.07
N PRO A 176 -11.31 7.85 0.52
CA PRO A 176 -12.05 8.96 1.11
C PRO A 176 -12.44 8.76 2.60
N PRO A 177 -12.94 7.59 3.06
CA PRO A 177 -13.17 7.34 4.48
C PRO A 177 -11.90 7.47 5.34
N SER A 178 -10.79 6.92 4.88
CA SER A 178 -9.52 6.95 5.62
C SER A 178 -8.93 8.37 5.69
N ALA A 179 -8.98 9.12 4.59
CA ALA A 179 -8.55 10.52 4.53
C ALA A 179 -9.37 11.41 5.47
N ALA A 180 -10.70 11.24 5.46
CA ALA A 180 -11.59 11.95 6.36
C ALA A 180 -11.28 11.63 7.83
N HIS A 181 -11.03 10.35 8.16
CA HIS A 181 -10.65 9.95 9.52
C HIS A 181 -9.39 10.67 10.00
N VAL A 182 -8.35 10.73 9.17
CA VAL A 182 -7.09 11.41 9.50
C VAL A 182 -7.29 12.90 9.75
N VAL A 183 -7.97 13.60 8.83
CA VAL A 183 -8.16 15.06 8.92
C VAL A 183 -9.11 15.43 10.06
N ASN A 184 -10.26 14.77 10.15
CA ASN A 184 -11.32 15.11 11.10
C ASN A 184 -10.89 14.87 12.56
N ASN A 185 -10.05 13.87 12.79
CA ASN A 185 -9.49 13.61 14.12
C ASN A 185 -8.14 14.31 14.34
N GLY A 186 -7.61 15.05 13.37
CA GLY A 186 -6.33 15.76 13.49
C GLY A 186 -5.13 14.84 13.73
N LEU A 187 -5.16 13.60 13.22
CA LEU A 187 -4.22 12.54 13.61
C LEU A 187 -2.76 12.80 13.18
N LEU A 188 -2.53 13.74 12.26
CA LEU A 188 -1.17 14.16 11.88
C LEU A 188 -0.59 15.23 12.83
N LYS A 189 -1.35 15.78 13.77
CA LYS A 189 -0.86 16.82 14.69
C LYS A 189 -0.18 16.20 15.89
N GLN A 190 1.04 16.64 16.21
CA GLN A 190 1.77 16.16 17.38
C GLN A 190 0.98 16.43 18.68
N SER A 191 0.34 17.60 18.78
CA SER A 191 -0.47 17.94 19.95
C SER A 191 -1.61 16.94 20.19
N VAL A 192 -2.21 16.41 19.12
CA VAL A 192 -3.29 15.41 19.18
C VAL A 192 -2.74 14.04 19.54
N GLN A 193 -1.66 13.58 18.91
CA GLN A 193 -1.05 12.28 19.24
C GLN A 193 -0.58 12.25 20.71
N ASN A 194 -0.07 13.36 21.24
CA ASN A 194 0.33 13.47 22.65
C ASN A 194 -0.84 13.30 23.63
N VAL A 195 -2.09 13.62 23.25
CA VAL A 195 -3.27 13.39 24.11
C VAL A 195 -3.51 11.90 24.36
N PHE A 196 -3.16 11.05 23.39
CA PHE A 196 -3.34 9.60 23.51
C PHE A 196 -2.20 8.93 24.28
N LEU A 197 -1.09 9.62 24.54
CA LEU A 197 0.03 9.08 25.29
C LEU A 197 -0.35 8.89 26.77
N LYS A 198 -0.12 7.69 27.30
CA LYS A 198 -0.45 7.33 28.69
C LYS A 198 0.78 6.76 29.40
N THR A 199 1.28 7.45 30.42
CA THR A 199 2.38 6.94 31.26
C THR A 199 1.95 5.65 31.98
N GLY A 200 2.82 4.64 31.97
CA GLY A 200 2.58 3.32 32.56
C GLY A 200 1.59 2.44 31.81
N SER A 201 0.98 2.92 30.71
CA SER A 201 -0.07 2.23 29.97
C SER A 201 0.16 2.31 28.46
N ILE A 202 -0.77 1.74 27.67
CA ILE A 202 -0.75 1.77 26.22
C ILE A 202 -1.79 2.79 25.76
N GLY A 203 -1.34 3.78 24.98
CA GLY A 203 -2.18 4.73 24.27
C GLY A 203 -2.64 4.17 22.93
N ALA A 204 -3.75 4.67 22.40
CA ALA A 204 -4.20 4.33 21.04
C ALA A 204 -5.02 5.49 20.48
N ILE A 205 -4.81 5.77 19.18
CA ILE A 205 -5.70 6.67 18.43
C ILE A 205 -7.09 6.01 18.22
N PRO A 206 -8.13 6.78 17.87
CA PRO A 206 -9.39 6.20 17.43
C PRO A 206 -9.16 5.29 16.22
N ALA A 207 -9.77 4.09 16.25
CA ALA A 207 -9.68 3.14 15.16
C ALA A 207 -10.21 3.76 13.86
N PHE A 208 -9.57 3.44 12.74
CA PHE A 208 -10.09 3.78 11.42
C PHE A 208 -11.46 3.12 11.19
N PRO A 209 -12.31 3.70 10.33
CA PRO A 209 -13.56 3.05 9.93
C PRO A 209 -13.28 1.77 9.12
N ASP A 210 -14.20 0.81 9.15
CA ASP A 210 -14.10 -0.47 8.42
C ASP A 210 -13.86 -0.32 6.90
N SER A 211 -14.40 0.76 6.32
CA SER A 211 -14.24 1.15 4.92
C SER A 211 -12.93 1.86 4.61
N ALA A 212 -12.02 2.03 5.57
CA ALA A 212 -10.71 2.62 5.35
C ALA A 212 -9.81 1.70 4.52
N ILE A 213 -9.14 2.31 3.53
CA ILE A 213 -8.10 1.68 2.72
C ILE A 213 -6.92 2.63 2.65
N ASN A 214 -5.73 2.12 2.95
CA ASN A 214 -4.46 2.81 2.75
C ASN A 214 -3.63 2.03 1.74
N ILE A 215 -2.94 2.75 0.86
CA ILE A 215 -2.09 2.15 -0.17
C ILE A 215 -0.71 2.79 -0.21
N LYS A 216 0.27 2.00 -0.61
CA LYS A 216 1.62 2.44 -0.92
C LYS A 216 2.05 1.94 -2.31
N PRO A 217 1.60 2.57 -3.42
CA PRO A 217 2.14 2.30 -4.74
C PRO A 217 3.63 2.59 -4.83
N VAL A 218 4.34 1.72 -5.54
CA VAL A 218 5.78 1.77 -5.83
C VAL A 218 5.95 1.90 -7.34
N TYR A 219 6.63 2.94 -7.76
CA TYR A 219 6.92 3.23 -9.16
C TYR A 219 8.41 3.11 -9.43
N TYR A 220 8.76 2.53 -10.57
CA TYR A 220 10.06 2.73 -11.20
C TYR A 220 9.91 3.84 -12.24
N ILE A 221 10.77 4.87 -12.21
CA ILE A 221 10.71 5.96 -13.18
C ILE A 221 11.81 5.80 -14.22
N GLY A 222 11.41 5.68 -15.49
CA GLY A 222 12.31 5.62 -16.64
C GLY A 222 12.15 6.81 -17.56
N LYS A 223 13.19 7.08 -18.35
CA LYS A 223 13.18 8.22 -19.29
C LYS A 223 12.42 7.88 -20.55
N GLN A 224 11.54 8.78 -20.97
CA GLN A 224 10.81 8.64 -22.24
C GLN A 224 11.77 8.58 -23.45
N SER A 225 12.96 9.18 -23.34
CA SER A 225 13.98 9.21 -24.40
C SER A 225 14.70 7.89 -24.64
N ASP A 226 14.66 6.94 -23.69
CA ASP A 226 15.53 5.76 -23.74
C ASP A 226 15.07 4.70 -24.76
N SER A 227 13.89 4.87 -25.37
CA SER A 227 13.19 3.91 -26.25
C SER A 227 12.84 2.57 -25.57
N LEU A 228 13.77 1.99 -24.80
CA LEU A 228 13.60 0.85 -23.92
C LEU A 228 14.02 1.22 -22.49
N ILE A 229 13.08 1.20 -21.55
CA ILE A 229 13.36 1.41 -20.13
C ILE A 229 13.74 0.07 -19.52
N ARG A 230 14.99 -0.07 -19.05
CA ARG A 230 15.44 -1.27 -18.33
C ARG A 230 14.93 -1.24 -16.88
N ILE A 231 14.23 -2.29 -16.46
CA ILE A 231 13.60 -2.37 -15.13
C ILE A 231 14.06 -3.66 -14.44
N PRO A 232 14.53 -3.59 -13.18
CA PRO A 232 14.78 -4.80 -12.39
C PRO A 232 13.49 -5.64 -12.29
N ALA A 233 13.58 -6.93 -12.59
CA ALA A 233 12.45 -7.85 -12.56
C ALA A 233 12.69 -8.92 -11.50
N TRP A 234 11.75 -9.04 -10.57
CA TRP A 234 11.83 -10.00 -9.47
C TRP A 234 12.05 -11.45 -9.97
N PRO A 235 13.19 -12.10 -9.61
CA PRO A 235 13.52 -13.43 -10.11
C PRO A 235 12.91 -14.56 -9.27
N GLY A 236 12.25 -14.25 -8.16
CA GLY A 236 11.89 -15.21 -7.11
C GLY A 236 12.87 -15.20 -5.95
N GLU A 237 12.51 -15.89 -4.87
CA GLU A 237 13.34 -15.98 -3.67
C GLU A 237 14.66 -16.73 -3.91
N PRO A 238 15.74 -16.35 -3.22
CA PRO A 238 16.95 -17.14 -3.20
C PRO A 238 16.72 -18.44 -2.41
N LEU A 239 17.43 -19.50 -2.79
CA LEU A 239 17.35 -20.81 -2.10
C LEU A 239 17.72 -20.71 -0.61
N ILE A 240 18.73 -19.90 -0.29
CA ILE A 240 19.15 -19.63 1.08
C ILE A 240 18.79 -18.17 1.39
N PRO A 241 18.00 -17.90 2.44
CA PRO A 241 17.65 -16.54 2.81
C PRO A 241 18.88 -15.66 3.08
N HIS A 242 18.93 -14.53 2.38
CA HIS A 242 19.90 -13.47 2.57
C HIS A 242 19.30 -12.14 2.09
N THR A 243 20.00 -11.03 2.33
CA THR A 243 19.62 -9.71 1.79
C THR A 243 19.55 -9.78 0.26
N PHE A 244 18.36 -9.60 -0.31
CA PHE A 244 18.10 -9.90 -1.72
C PHE A 244 17.30 -8.78 -2.40
N GLY A 245 17.84 -7.57 -2.34
CA GLY A 245 17.26 -6.39 -2.99
C GLY A 245 17.47 -6.36 -4.50
N SER A 246 16.78 -5.44 -5.20
CA SER A 246 16.81 -5.33 -6.66
C SER A 246 18.20 -5.11 -7.25
N ASN A 247 19.12 -4.53 -6.48
CA ASN A 247 20.52 -4.35 -6.84
C ASN A 247 21.32 -5.65 -7.00
N VAL A 248 20.82 -6.81 -6.52
CA VAL A 248 21.50 -8.11 -6.65
C VAL A 248 20.71 -9.15 -7.44
N TRP A 249 19.50 -8.83 -7.92
CA TRP A 249 18.67 -9.79 -8.65
C TRP A 249 19.29 -10.24 -9.97
N ASN A 250 20.07 -9.36 -10.60
CA ASN A 250 20.68 -9.60 -11.91
C ASN A 250 19.64 -10.14 -12.92
N SER A 251 18.45 -9.56 -12.91
CA SER A 251 17.27 -9.99 -13.66
C SER A 251 16.50 -8.76 -14.11
N TYR A 252 16.31 -8.60 -15.41
CA TYR A 252 15.77 -7.37 -15.99
C TYR A 252 14.77 -7.64 -17.11
N VAL A 253 13.79 -6.74 -17.22
CA VAL A 253 12.94 -6.59 -18.40
C VAL A 253 13.17 -5.22 -19.04
N TYR A 254 12.76 -5.06 -20.30
CA TYR A 254 12.85 -3.80 -21.02
C TYR A 254 11.45 -3.35 -21.42
N ALA A 255 11.00 -2.21 -20.91
CA ALA A 255 9.71 -1.65 -21.29
C ALA A 255 9.88 -0.75 -22.53
N ASP A 256 9.29 -1.18 -23.63
CA ASP A 256 9.24 -0.46 -24.89
C ASP A 256 8.24 0.71 -24.82
N VAL A 257 8.78 1.93 -24.89
CA VAL A 257 7.99 3.17 -24.77
C VAL A 257 7.08 3.42 -25.95
N THR A 258 7.28 2.72 -27.06
CA THR A 258 6.46 2.81 -28.29
C THR A 258 5.31 1.81 -28.30
N ASN A 259 5.31 0.86 -27.35
CA ASN A 259 4.37 -0.26 -27.30
C ASN A 259 4.35 -1.13 -28.58
N SER A 260 5.51 -1.39 -29.17
CA SER A 260 5.61 -2.15 -30.44
C SER A 260 5.58 -3.68 -30.25
N GLN A 261 5.66 -4.18 -29.02
CA GLN A 261 5.65 -5.62 -28.76
C GLN A 261 4.26 -6.22 -28.98
N PRO A 262 4.17 -7.49 -29.43
CA PRO A 262 2.90 -8.20 -29.55
C PRO A 262 2.12 -8.20 -28.22
N LYS A 263 0.82 -7.98 -28.30
CA LYS A 263 -0.08 -8.03 -27.13
C LYS A 263 0.00 -9.39 -26.44
N GLY A 264 0.19 -9.39 -25.12
CA GLY A 264 0.23 -10.61 -24.31
C GLY A 264 1.55 -11.38 -24.42
N LYS A 265 2.58 -10.81 -25.04
CA LYS A 265 3.94 -11.36 -24.99
C LYS A 265 4.35 -11.54 -23.53
N ILE A 266 4.84 -12.74 -23.19
CA ILE A 266 5.43 -13.03 -21.88
C ILE A 266 6.93 -12.74 -21.98
N PRO A 267 7.43 -11.63 -21.40
CA PRO A 267 8.86 -11.36 -21.40
C PRO A 267 9.60 -12.43 -20.58
N LYS A 268 10.76 -12.85 -21.08
CA LYS A 268 11.70 -13.70 -20.34
C LYS A 268 12.81 -12.80 -19.80
N PRO A 269 12.85 -12.50 -18.49
CA PRO A 269 13.86 -11.60 -17.95
C PRO A 269 15.27 -12.05 -18.33
N CYS A 270 16.10 -11.11 -18.78
CA CYS A 270 17.50 -11.39 -19.08
C CYS A 270 18.33 -11.36 -17.80
N ARG A 271 19.38 -12.18 -17.76
CA ARG A 271 20.38 -12.16 -16.68
C ARG A 271 21.70 -11.57 -17.17
N GLY A 272 22.41 -10.88 -16.30
CA GLY A 272 23.70 -10.25 -16.60
C GLY A 272 23.59 -8.75 -16.88
N ILE A 273 24.74 -8.08 -16.79
CA ILE A 273 24.89 -6.63 -17.01
C ILE A 273 25.11 -6.24 -18.47
N LEU A 274 25.41 -7.21 -19.35
CA LEU A 274 25.66 -7.01 -20.78
C LEU A 274 24.86 -8.02 -21.62
N PRO A 275 23.53 -7.87 -21.72
CA PRO A 275 22.69 -8.79 -22.48
C PRO A 275 22.88 -8.61 -23.99
N THR A 276 22.81 -9.71 -24.73
CA THR A 276 22.80 -9.70 -26.20
C THR A 276 21.49 -9.11 -26.73
N LYS A 277 21.47 -8.67 -28.00
CA LYS A 277 20.24 -8.18 -28.65
C LYS A 277 19.08 -9.17 -28.55
N ALA A 278 19.34 -10.46 -28.77
CA ALA A 278 18.33 -11.51 -28.65
C ALA A 278 17.79 -11.66 -27.21
N GLN A 279 18.64 -11.50 -26.20
CA GLN A 279 18.23 -11.50 -24.80
C GLN A 279 17.37 -10.28 -24.46
N ILE A 280 17.75 -9.09 -24.93
CA ILE A 280 16.96 -7.87 -24.79
C ILE A 280 15.59 -8.06 -25.46
N ASP A 281 15.55 -8.54 -26.70
CA ASP A 281 14.31 -8.76 -27.44
C ASP A 281 13.40 -9.76 -26.72
N SER A 282 13.95 -10.85 -26.18
CA SER A 282 13.19 -11.81 -25.38
C SER A 282 12.67 -11.23 -24.06
N ALA A 283 13.39 -10.28 -23.47
CA ALA A 283 13.04 -9.63 -22.20
C ALA A 283 12.17 -8.37 -22.37
N THR A 284 11.92 -7.94 -23.60
CA THR A 284 11.18 -6.71 -23.89
C THR A 284 9.67 -6.93 -23.76
N CYS A 285 8.99 -6.06 -23.00
CA CYS A 285 7.55 -5.91 -22.88
C CYS A 285 7.13 -4.49 -23.23
N ASN A 286 5.83 -4.19 -23.27
CA ASN A 286 5.34 -2.85 -23.55
C ASN A 286 5.23 -2.02 -22.27
N VAL A 287 5.41 -0.70 -22.33
CA VAL A 287 5.06 0.17 -21.19
C VAL A 287 3.58 0.02 -20.80
N SER A 288 2.69 -0.31 -21.75
CA SER A 288 1.28 -0.62 -21.51
C SER A 288 1.01 -1.92 -20.74
N ASP A 289 2.03 -2.76 -20.54
CA ASP A 289 1.94 -3.95 -19.67
C ASP A 289 2.09 -3.57 -18.19
N PHE A 290 2.44 -2.31 -17.89
CA PHE A 290 2.46 -1.71 -16.56
C PHE A 290 1.33 -0.70 -16.42
N ILE A 291 0.80 -0.53 -15.20
CA ILE A 291 0.02 0.66 -14.88
C ILE A 291 0.99 1.83 -14.85
N ASN A 292 0.80 2.82 -15.71
CA ASN A 292 1.78 3.88 -15.93
C ASN A 292 1.13 5.26 -16.16
N TYR A 293 1.94 6.30 -16.02
CA TYR A 293 1.61 7.67 -16.41
C TYR A 293 2.90 8.48 -16.60
N LYS A 294 2.80 9.62 -17.29
CA LYS A 294 3.91 10.56 -17.41
C LYS A 294 3.95 11.50 -16.20
N ILE A 295 5.12 11.66 -15.59
CA ILE A 295 5.27 12.60 -14.47
C ILE A 295 5.23 14.04 -14.98
N ASP A 296 4.63 14.93 -14.20
CA ASP A 296 4.62 16.37 -14.48
C ASP A 296 5.88 17.05 -13.92
N ALA A 297 6.04 18.34 -14.25
CA ALA A 297 7.18 19.13 -13.79
C ALA A 297 7.24 19.26 -12.25
N ALA A 298 6.09 19.31 -11.57
CA ALA A 298 6.03 19.40 -10.12
C ALA A 298 6.55 18.12 -9.46
N THR A 299 6.14 16.96 -9.96
CA THR A 299 6.60 15.64 -9.50
C THR A 299 8.10 15.46 -9.77
N ALA A 300 8.56 15.79 -10.98
CA ALA A 300 9.98 15.73 -11.34
C ALA A 300 10.83 16.62 -10.42
N ASN A 301 10.41 17.88 -10.19
CA ASN A 301 11.10 18.79 -9.29
C ASN A 301 11.15 18.28 -7.84
N TYR A 302 10.03 17.75 -7.33
CA TYR A 302 9.96 17.21 -5.97
C TYR A 302 10.89 16.00 -5.78
N ILE A 303 10.94 15.10 -6.76
CA ILE A 303 11.84 13.93 -6.75
C ILE A 303 13.32 14.38 -6.80
N ASN A 304 13.63 15.29 -7.72
CA ASN A 304 14.97 15.85 -7.91
C ASN A 304 15.51 16.52 -6.64
N GLN A 305 14.66 17.27 -5.92
CA GLN A 305 15.00 17.88 -4.63
C GLN A 305 15.37 16.84 -3.56
N GLN A 306 14.65 15.70 -3.49
CA GLN A 306 14.95 14.64 -2.54
C GLN A 306 16.29 13.96 -2.78
N GLN A 307 16.77 13.96 -4.03
CA GLN A 307 18.03 13.36 -4.43
C GLN A 307 19.20 14.36 -4.50
N GLY A 308 18.94 15.67 -4.41
CA GLY A 308 19.95 16.71 -4.58
C GLY A 308 20.47 16.84 -6.02
N GLY A 309 19.64 16.52 -7.04
CA GLY A 309 20.04 16.50 -8.45
C GLY A 309 18.93 16.94 -9.42
N THR A 310 19.09 16.68 -10.72
CA THR A 310 18.14 17.04 -11.79
C THR A 310 17.90 15.86 -12.76
N SER A 311 17.90 14.64 -12.24
CA SER A 311 17.92 13.40 -13.04
C SER A 311 16.62 13.14 -13.80
N PHE A 312 15.49 13.66 -13.30
CA PHE A 312 14.15 13.45 -13.83
C PHE A 312 13.55 14.73 -14.42
N ALA A 313 12.72 14.59 -15.44
CA ALA A 313 12.03 15.69 -16.11
C ALA A 313 10.55 15.38 -16.34
N ALA A 314 9.77 16.44 -16.60
CA ALA A 314 8.39 16.28 -17.05
C ALA A 314 8.34 15.42 -18.33
N GLY A 315 7.43 14.47 -18.37
CA GLY A 315 7.30 13.52 -19.49
C GLY A 315 8.00 12.18 -19.27
N ASP A 316 8.88 12.05 -18.28
CA ASP A 316 9.41 10.74 -17.85
C ASP A 316 8.26 9.84 -17.37
N ILE A 317 8.43 8.52 -17.48
CA ILE A 317 7.35 7.54 -17.30
C ILE A 317 7.47 6.90 -15.93
N ALA A 318 6.45 7.06 -15.09
CA ALA A 318 6.30 6.29 -13.86
C ALA A 318 5.59 4.97 -14.15
N LEU A 319 6.27 3.85 -13.90
CA LEU A 319 5.79 2.48 -14.11
C LEU A 319 5.50 1.85 -12.75
N LEU A 320 4.24 1.52 -12.44
CA LEU A 320 3.88 0.88 -11.17
C LEU A 320 4.47 -0.54 -11.13
N VAL A 321 5.44 -0.77 -10.26
CA VAL A 321 6.08 -2.09 -10.11
C VAL A 321 5.50 -2.88 -8.95
N ALA A 322 4.93 -2.19 -7.95
CA ALA A 322 4.27 -2.85 -6.83
C ALA A 322 3.33 -1.91 -6.07
N MET A 323 2.50 -2.46 -5.17
CA MET A 323 1.64 -1.68 -4.29
C MET A 323 1.32 -2.50 -3.04
N HIS A 324 1.61 -1.97 -1.85
CA HIS A 324 0.95 -2.46 -0.64
C HIS A 324 -0.46 -1.89 -0.56
N VAL A 325 -1.40 -2.71 -0.12
CA VAL A 325 -2.77 -2.33 0.15
C VAL A 325 -3.16 -2.92 1.49
N THR A 326 -3.74 -2.09 2.34
CA THR A 326 -4.29 -2.51 3.63
C THR A 326 -5.70 -1.98 3.82
N THR A 327 -6.57 -2.79 4.42
CA THR A 327 -7.98 -2.45 4.66
C THR A 327 -8.37 -2.73 6.12
N LYS A 328 -9.24 -1.91 6.70
CA LYS A 328 -9.52 -1.96 8.15
C LYS A 328 -10.53 -3.04 8.60
N GLU A 329 -11.07 -3.83 7.68
CA GLU A 329 -12.25 -4.71 7.87
C GLU A 329 -12.19 -5.69 9.06
N ILE A 330 -10.99 -5.94 9.60
CA ILE A 330 -10.78 -6.62 10.88
C ILE A 330 -9.88 -5.79 11.80
N SER A 331 -9.84 -6.12 13.09
CA SER A 331 -9.06 -5.39 14.10
C SER A 331 -7.58 -5.20 13.74
N ASN A 332 -6.93 -6.21 13.13
CA ASN A 332 -5.52 -6.18 12.72
C ASN A 332 -5.30 -5.67 11.28
N TRP A 333 -6.36 -5.16 10.64
CA TRP A 333 -6.44 -4.88 9.21
C TRP A 333 -6.21 -6.12 8.36
N THR A 334 -6.57 -6.07 7.08
CA THR A 334 -6.13 -7.07 6.11
C THR A 334 -4.97 -6.49 5.30
N TRP A 335 -4.00 -7.32 4.92
CA TRP A 335 -2.81 -6.89 4.21
C TRP A 335 -2.59 -7.70 2.96
N GLN A 336 -2.31 -7.00 1.86
CA GLN A 336 -1.95 -7.61 0.59
C GLN A 336 -0.96 -6.72 -0.15
N THR A 337 -0.16 -7.36 -0.99
CA THR A 337 0.77 -6.67 -1.88
C THR A 337 0.63 -7.21 -3.28
N PHE A 338 0.62 -6.28 -4.23
CA PHE A 338 0.61 -6.56 -5.65
C PHE A 338 1.96 -6.19 -6.22
N TYR A 339 2.51 -6.98 -7.13
CA TYR A 339 3.76 -6.66 -7.79
C TYR A 339 3.76 -7.14 -9.23
N TRP A 340 4.37 -6.36 -10.12
CA TRP A 340 4.44 -6.70 -11.53
C TRP A 340 5.28 -7.97 -11.71
N ALA A 341 4.72 -8.93 -12.44
CA ALA A 341 5.34 -10.22 -12.69
C ALA A 341 5.51 -10.43 -14.21
N PRO A 342 6.72 -10.81 -14.68
CA PRO A 342 6.95 -11.09 -16.10
C PRO A 342 5.97 -12.11 -16.67
N ASN A 343 5.65 -13.14 -15.89
CA ASN A 343 4.58 -14.09 -16.18
C ASN A 343 3.58 -14.09 -15.00
N PRO A 344 2.44 -13.40 -15.12
CA PRO A 344 1.47 -13.34 -14.03
C PRO A 344 0.66 -14.64 -13.89
N ALA A 345 0.79 -15.60 -14.81
CA ALA A 345 0.19 -16.94 -14.70
C ALA A 345 1.10 -17.96 -13.98
N ASP A 346 2.40 -17.68 -13.89
CA ASP A 346 3.39 -18.43 -13.09
C ASP A 346 4.26 -17.44 -12.29
N PRO A 347 3.67 -16.70 -11.33
CA PRO A 347 4.41 -15.75 -10.54
C PRO A 347 5.32 -16.49 -9.56
N LYS A 348 6.52 -15.95 -9.36
CA LYS A 348 7.43 -16.47 -8.31
C LYS A 348 6.94 -16.04 -6.93
N LEU A 349 7.39 -16.75 -5.87
CA LEU A 349 7.14 -16.37 -4.46
C LEU A 349 7.39 -14.87 -4.25
N PRO A 350 6.62 -14.16 -3.39
CA PRO A 350 5.69 -14.70 -2.40
C PRO A 350 4.24 -14.90 -2.90
N SER A 351 3.97 -14.77 -4.19
CA SER A 351 2.71 -15.23 -4.81
C SER A 351 2.73 -16.73 -5.04
N ASN A 352 1.56 -17.31 -5.33
CA ASN A 352 1.40 -18.74 -5.58
C ASN A 352 0.21 -19.03 -6.53
N GLN A 353 -0.01 -20.31 -6.85
CA GLN A 353 -1.06 -20.72 -7.77
C GLN A 353 -2.48 -20.50 -7.22
N TYR A 354 -2.69 -20.51 -5.90
CA TYR A 354 -4.00 -20.15 -5.33
C TYR A 354 -4.36 -18.70 -5.66
N ALA A 355 -3.39 -17.79 -5.54
CA ALA A 355 -3.56 -16.41 -5.97
C ALA A 355 -3.83 -16.31 -7.47
N VAL A 356 -3.12 -17.05 -8.33
CA VAL A 356 -3.39 -17.05 -9.78
C VAL A 356 -4.82 -17.53 -10.09
N ASN A 357 -5.23 -18.66 -9.52
CA ASN A 357 -6.52 -19.28 -9.77
C ASN A 357 -7.70 -18.42 -9.28
N ALA A 358 -7.49 -17.61 -8.26
CA ALA A 358 -8.50 -16.68 -7.73
C ALA A 358 -8.60 -15.36 -8.51
N ARG A 359 -7.73 -15.12 -9.52
CA ARG A 359 -7.73 -13.85 -10.26
C ARG A 359 -9.01 -13.71 -11.11
N PRO A 360 -9.80 -12.65 -10.92
CA PRO A 360 -11.04 -12.44 -11.65
C PRO A 360 -10.78 -12.04 -13.11
N ALA A 361 -11.63 -12.54 -14.03
CA ALA A 361 -11.55 -12.24 -15.46
C ALA A 361 -11.82 -10.76 -15.81
N GLN A 362 -12.35 -9.98 -14.86
CA GLN A 362 -12.58 -8.55 -14.98
C GLN A 362 -11.26 -7.75 -15.00
N LEU A 363 -10.18 -8.30 -14.45
CA LEU A 363 -8.84 -7.71 -14.58
C LEU A 363 -8.33 -7.93 -16.00
N LYS A 364 -8.03 -6.82 -16.69
CA LYS A 364 -7.57 -6.79 -18.08
C LYS A 364 -6.42 -5.80 -18.25
N GLY A 365 -5.68 -5.94 -19.34
CA GLY A 365 -4.54 -5.07 -19.65
C GLY A 365 -3.50 -5.07 -18.55
N ALA A 366 -2.87 -3.92 -18.30
CA ALA A 366 -1.83 -3.73 -17.29
C ALA A 366 -2.18 -4.33 -15.92
N ALA A 367 -3.40 -4.13 -15.42
CA ALA A 367 -3.80 -4.61 -14.09
C ALA A 367 -3.74 -6.14 -13.95
N ALA A 368 -3.80 -6.89 -15.06
CA ALA A 368 -3.70 -8.35 -15.07
C ALA A 368 -2.24 -8.87 -15.04
N HIS A 369 -1.24 -7.99 -15.17
CA HIS A 369 0.19 -8.33 -15.13
C HIS A 369 0.78 -8.35 -13.71
N TYR A 370 -0.05 -8.18 -12.68
CA TYR A 370 0.41 -8.20 -11.30
C TYR A 370 0.18 -9.59 -10.68
N ALA A 371 1.09 -9.99 -9.81
CA ALA A 371 0.98 -11.09 -8.88
C ALA A 371 0.46 -10.59 -7.52
N LEU A 372 0.02 -11.50 -6.65
CA LEU A 372 -0.60 -11.18 -5.37
C LEU A 372 0.05 -12.02 -4.26
N SER A 373 0.43 -11.36 -3.17
CA SER A 373 0.73 -12.02 -1.89
C SER A 373 -0.13 -11.41 -0.78
N VAL A 374 -0.58 -12.23 0.16
CA VAL A 374 -1.53 -11.86 1.22
C VAL A 374 -0.96 -12.20 2.60
N ALA A 375 -1.27 -11.35 3.57
CA ALA A 375 -0.89 -11.47 4.97
C ALA A 375 -2.08 -11.06 5.85
N TYR A 376 -3.21 -11.78 5.73
CA TYR A 376 -4.43 -11.47 6.50
C TYR A 376 -4.36 -11.93 7.97
N THR A 377 -3.23 -12.54 8.35
CA THR A 377 -2.88 -12.85 9.73
C THR A 377 -1.35 -12.80 9.87
N GLU A 378 -0.86 -12.61 11.08
CA GLU A 378 0.58 -12.59 11.40
C GLU A 378 1.19 -13.99 11.37
N VAL A 379 0.44 -15.00 11.82
CA VAL A 379 0.87 -16.40 11.89
C VAL A 379 -0.34 -17.33 11.76
N MET A 380 -0.12 -18.60 11.41
CA MET A 380 -1.17 -19.62 11.33
C MET A 380 -1.05 -20.68 12.44
N PRO A 381 -2.17 -21.08 13.10
CA PRO A 381 -3.52 -20.52 12.97
C PRO A 381 -3.61 -19.07 13.46
N ASN A 382 -4.59 -18.32 12.96
CA ASN A 382 -4.80 -16.93 13.34
C ASN A 382 -4.87 -16.75 14.86
N GLN A 383 -4.22 -15.70 15.36
CA GLN A 383 -4.14 -15.38 16.77
C GLN A 383 -5.05 -14.19 17.12
N PRO A 384 -5.56 -14.10 18.36
CA PRO A 384 -6.27 -12.90 18.81
C PRO A 384 -5.33 -11.69 18.82
N VAL A 385 -5.89 -10.49 18.71
CA VAL A 385 -5.15 -9.20 18.76
C VAL A 385 -4.27 -9.07 20.00
N SER A 386 -4.65 -9.72 21.11
CA SER A 386 -3.87 -9.74 22.33
C SER A 386 -3.99 -11.08 23.05
N GLY A 387 -2.93 -11.47 23.76
CA GLY A 387 -2.89 -12.73 24.52
C GLY A 387 -2.71 -14.00 23.67
N GLY A 388 -2.37 -13.87 22.39
CA GLY A 388 -2.01 -14.98 21.51
C GLY A 388 -0.55 -15.41 21.64
N SER A 389 -0.11 -16.31 20.77
CA SER A 389 1.30 -16.74 20.71
C SER A 389 1.70 -17.23 19.33
N ALA A 390 2.97 -17.03 18.97
CA ALA A 390 3.58 -17.71 17.81
C ALA A 390 4.18 -19.09 18.17
N LYS A 391 4.03 -19.54 19.42
CA LYS A 391 4.44 -20.90 19.83
C LYS A 391 3.64 -21.93 19.04
N ASN A 392 4.34 -22.80 18.30
CA ASN A 392 3.78 -23.80 17.39
C ASN A 392 3.00 -23.23 16.18
N ALA A 393 3.11 -21.93 15.92
CA ALA A 393 2.50 -21.32 14.75
C ALA A 393 3.40 -21.46 13.51
N THR A 394 2.77 -21.50 12.35
CA THR A 394 3.42 -21.50 11.04
C THR A 394 3.48 -20.07 10.50
N PRO A 395 4.60 -19.65 9.89
CA PRO A 395 4.70 -18.33 9.27
C PRO A 395 3.71 -18.10 8.15
N VAL A 396 3.29 -16.85 7.98
CA VAL A 396 2.51 -16.36 6.83
C VAL A 396 3.34 -15.32 6.10
N ILE A 397 4.26 -15.76 5.25
CA ILE A 397 5.12 -14.84 4.54
C ILE A 397 4.33 -14.03 3.50
N GLY A 398 4.44 -12.71 3.59
CA GLY A 398 3.76 -11.78 2.70
C GLY A 398 4.48 -10.44 2.67
N TYR A 399 5.30 -10.25 1.63
CA TYR A 399 6.16 -9.10 1.45
C TYR A 399 6.16 -8.59 0.02
N ASN A 400 6.53 -7.33 -0.16
CA ASN A 400 6.71 -6.70 -1.46
C ASN A 400 8.16 -6.88 -1.91
N PRO A 401 8.43 -7.60 -3.01
CA PRO A 401 9.79 -7.87 -3.44
C PRO A 401 10.55 -6.58 -3.77
N TYR A 402 9.87 -5.55 -4.28
CA TYR A 402 10.50 -4.28 -4.64
C TYR A 402 10.78 -3.36 -3.46
N LEU A 403 10.32 -3.67 -2.24
CA LEU A 403 10.56 -2.85 -1.05
C LEU A 403 11.29 -3.60 0.06
N GLU A 404 10.84 -4.82 0.36
CA GLU A 404 11.24 -5.53 1.56
C GLU A 404 12.36 -6.54 1.30
N ALA A 405 12.48 -7.13 0.10
CA ALA A 405 13.47 -8.19 -0.15
C ALA A 405 14.93 -7.76 0.13
N GLY A 406 15.22 -6.45 0.08
CA GLY A 406 16.50 -5.86 0.44
C GLY A 406 16.73 -5.63 1.95
N PHE A 407 15.78 -5.97 2.82
CA PHE A 407 15.97 -5.87 4.27
C PHE A 407 16.97 -6.91 4.75
N ASN A 408 17.80 -6.49 5.70
CA ASN A 408 18.92 -7.25 6.22
C ASN A 408 18.77 -7.45 7.74
N PRO A 409 19.65 -8.22 8.40
CA PRO A 409 19.51 -8.50 9.83
C PRO A 409 19.48 -7.24 10.72
N GLN A 410 20.13 -6.15 10.32
CA GLN A 410 20.13 -4.89 11.06
C GLN A 410 18.74 -4.22 11.05
N THR A 411 17.91 -4.50 10.04
CA THR A 411 16.54 -3.98 9.95
C THR A 411 15.65 -4.48 11.11
N PHE A 412 15.96 -5.65 11.68
CA PHE A 412 15.12 -6.33 12.66
C PHE A 412 15.76 -6.42 14.06
N ILE A 413 16.87 -5.71 14.28
CA ILE A 413 17.66 -5.86 15.53
C ILE A 413 16.87 -5.40 16.77
N ASP A 414 16.03 -4.39 16.62
CA ASP A 414 15.28 -3.75 17.72
C ASP A 414 14.00 -4.52 18.09
N TYR A 415 13.56 -5.43 17.21
CA TYR A 415 12.43 -6.33 17.47
C TYR A 415 12.68 -7.71 16.83
N PRO A 416 13.65 -8.47 17.38
CA PRO A 416 14.03 -9.76 16.82
C PRO A 416 12.89 -10.77 16.95
N ASN A 417 12.87 -11.74 16.05
CA ASN A 417 11.87 -12.80 16.09
C ASN A 417 12.06 -13.71 17.31
N ALA A 418 11.09 -13.67 18.23
CA ALA A 418 11.19 -14.41 19.49
C ALA A 418 11.10 -15.94 19.32
N TRP A 419 10.48 -16.43 18.25
CA TRP A 419 10.18 -17.86 18.07
C TRP A 419 10.94 -18.50 16.91
N LYS A 420 11.38 -17.69 15.95
CA LYS A 420 12.19 -18.10 14.80
C LYS A 420 13.40 -17.18 14.68
N PRO A 421 14.40 -17.30 15.58
CA PRO A 421 15.53 -16.38 15.63
C PRO A 421 16.40 -16.38 14.35
N ASN A 422 16.21 -17.34 13.46
CA ASN A 422 16.81 -17.39 12.12
C ASN A 422 16.09 -16.51 11.07
N PHE A 423 14.93 -15.93 11.40
CA PHE A 423 14.22 -15.00 10.54
C PHE A 423 14.82 -13.60 10.70
N LYS A 424 15.65 -13.21 9.72
CA LYS A 424 16.45 -11.97 9.76
C LYS A 424 16.51 -11.23 8.42
N TYR A 425 15.73 -11.65 7.43
CA TYR A 425 15.75 -11.07 6.09
C TYR A 425 14.35 -10.66 5.64
N GLY A 426 14.30 -9.72 4.71
CA GLY A 426 13.06 -9.19 4.17
C GLY A 426 12.11 -10.20 3.55
N ILE A 427 12.65 -11.21 2.87
CA ILE A 427 11.85 -12.31 2.30
C ILE A 427 11.19 -13.21 3.36
N GLN A 428 11.45 -12.96 4.64
CA GLN A 428 10.87 -13.69 5.79
C GLN A 428 9.91 -12.78 6.59
N THR A 429 9.43 -11.69 5.99
CA THR A 429 8.53 -10.73 6.63
C THR A 429 7.06 -11.00 6.29
N ASN A 430 6.21 -10.40 7.11
CA ASN A 430 4.77 -10.35 6.96
C ASN A 430 4.35 -8.88 7.20
N CYS A 431 3.59 -8.32 6.27
CA CYS A 431 3.15 -6.92 6.35
C CYS A 431 2.42 -6.60 7.68
N MET A 432 1.56 -7.50 8.16
CA MET A 432 0.81 -7.32 9.41
C MET A 432 1.76 -7.26 10.62
N SER A 433 2.68 -8.22 10.76
CA SER A 433 3.68 -8.23 11.85
C SER A 433 4.55 -6.97 11.86
N CYS A 434 5.00 -6.54 10.68
CA CYS A 434 5.74 -5.29 10.49
C CYS A 434 4.93 -4.09 10.98
N HIS A 435 3.73 -3.91 10.43
CA HIS A 435 2.91 -2.73 10.68
C HIS A 435 2.28 -2.68 12.08
N ALA A 436 2.18 -3.80 12.79
CA ALA A 436 1.76 -3.86 14.20
C ALA A 436 2.63 -2.96 15.09
N LEU A 437 3.89 -2.72 14.69
CA LEU A 437 4.85 -1.91 15.42
C LEU A 437 4.71 -0.40 15.18
N ALA A 438 3.64 0.06 14.52
CA ALA A 438 3.42 1.47 14.25
C ALA A 438 3.15 2.31 15.51
N SER A 439 4.17 3.06 15.95
CA SER A 439 4.10 3.97 17.10
C SER A 439 4.98 5.23 16.93
N PRO A 440 4.48 6.44 17.27
CA PRO A 440 5.25 7.67 17.09
C PRO A 440 6.41 7.80 18.08
N GLN A 441 6.32 7.18 19.27
CA GLN A 441 7.35 7.25 20.31
C GLN A 441 8.65 6.50 19.96
N ASP A 442 8.65 5.73 18.88
CA ASP A 442 9.88 5.13 18.33
C ASP A 442 10.79 6.18 17.68
N THR A 443 10.40 7.47 17.64
CA THR A 443 11.26 8.60 17.23
C THR A 443 11.51 9.65 18.33
N VAL A 444 10.61 9.75 19.32
CA VAL A 444 10.52 10.92 20.22
C VAL A 444 11.41 10.81 21.47
N ILE A 445 11.66 9.61 22.01
CA ILE A 445 12.55 9.46 23.19
C ILE A 445 14.01 9.76 22.81
N ALA A 446 14.41 9.43 21.59
CA ALA A 446 15.77 9.64 21.12
C ALA A 446 16.14 11.13 21.02
N GLN A 447 15.23 11.97 20.49
CA GLN A 447 15.46 13.40 20.34
C GLN A 447 15.46 14.16 21.69
N ILE A 448 14.64 13.73 22.66
CA ILE A 448 14.59 14.37 23.98
C ILE A 448 15.84 14.01 24.82
N GLN A 449 16.49 12.88 24.57
CA GLN A 449 17.63 12.37 25.35
C GLN A 449 19.00 12.51 24.67
N GLY A 450 19.08 13.23 23.55
CA GLY A 450 20.32 13.36 22.78
C GLY A 450 20.85 12.03 22.23
N GLN A 451 19.99 11.02 22.15
CA GLN A 451 20.31 9.71 21.60
C GLN A 451 20.08 9.74 20.08
N PRO A 452 20.85 8.99 19.28
CA PRO A 452 20.57 8.86 17.85
C PRO A 452 19.11 8.43 17.66
N THR A 453 18.38 9.14 16.80
CA THR A 453 16.99 8.88 16.45
C THR A 453 16.77 7.39 16.29
N VAL A 454 15.92 6.80 17.14
CA VAL A 454 15.55 5.39 17.01
C VAL A 454 14.86 5.22 15.66
N LEU A 455 15.44 4.31 14.91
CA LEU A 455 15.10 3.92 13.57
C LEU A 455 13.74 3.15 13.67
N ASP A 456 12.75 3.38 12.78
CA ASP A 456 11.57 2.50 12.54
C ASP A 456 11.89 1.04 12.86
N ILE A 457 11.04 0.48 13.72
CA ILE A 457 11.20 -0.86 14.24
C ILE A 457 10.38 -1.77 13.32
N TYR A 458 11.07 -2.66 12.60
CA TYR A 458 10.47 -3.68 11.74
C TYR A 458 10.57 -5.04 12.40
N ALA A 459 9.68 -5.96 12.01
CA ALA A 459 9.69 -7.35 12.43
C ALA A 459 9.77 -8.28 11.22
N THR A 460 10.42 -9.43 11.37
CA THR A 460 10.11 -10.57 10.50
C THR A 460 8.77 -11.18 10.93
N ASP A 461 8.23 -12.11 10.14
CA ASP A 461 6.96 -12.77 10.41
C ASP A 461 6.92 -13.39 11.83
N GLN A 462 6.05 -12.85 12.66
CA GLN A 462 5.79 -13.32 14.02
C GLN A 462 4.50 -12.72 14.56
N TYR A 463 3.92 -13.37 15.56
CA TYR A 463 2.82 -12.80 16.33
C TYR A 463 3.30 -11.58 17.14
N VAL A 464 2.59 -10.47 17.06
CA VAL A 464 2.81 -9.24 17.83
C VAL A 464 1.62 -9.00 18.76
N ASP A 465 1.81 -9.24 20.05
CA ASP A 465 0.77 -8.96 21.04
C ASP A 465 0.62 -7.43 21.23
N MET A 466 -0.55 -6.90 20.86
CA MET A 466 -0.86 -5.47 21.00
C MET A 466 -0.97 -4.99 22.45
N LYS A 467 -0.92 -5.90 23.44
CA LYS A 467 -0.78 -5.60 24.87
C LYS A 467 0.62 -5.90 25.42
N SER A 468 1.58 -6.23 24.57
CA SER A 468 2.95 -6.49 25.01
C SER A 468 3.56 -5.28 25.71
N ASN A 469 4.55 -5.55 26.57
CA ASN A 469 5.30 -4.50 27.26
C ASN A 469 6.01 -3.54 26.29
N TYR A 470 6.25 -3.95 25.03
CA TYR A 470 6.83 -3.11 24.00
C TYR A 470 6.02 -1.82 23.77
N PHE A 471 4.68 -1.88 23.90
CA PHE A 471 3.80 -0.74 23.66
C PHE A 471 3.54 0.13 24.89
N LYS A 472 4.10 -0.21 26.06
CA LYS A 472 3.97 0.63 27.26
C LYS A 472 4.61 2.00 27.02
N ASN A 473 3.92 3.05 27.42
CA ASN A 473 4.29 4.45 27.15
C ASN A 473 4.33 4.81 25.65
N LYS A 474 3.61 4.07 24.80
CA LYS A 474 3.49 4.35 23.36
C LYS A 474 2.05 4.58 22.95
N VAL A 475 1.86 5.18 21.79
CA VAL A 475 0.56 5.34 21.12
C VAL A 475 0.51 4.41 19.92
N LEU A 476 -0.44 3.48 19.93
CA LEU A 476 -0.75 2.65 18.78
C LEU A 476 -1.40 3.51 17.70
N LEU A 477 -0.88 3.43 16.47
CA LEU A 477 -1.37 4.20 15.31
C LEU A 477 -2.31 3.41 14.40
N ASP A 478 -2.98 2.39 14.95
CA ASP A 478 -3.86 1.49 14.19
C ASP A 478 -3.19 1.02 12.89
N PHE A 479 -1.95 0.53 13.01
CA PHE A 479 -1.09 -0.01 11.94
C PHE A 479 -0.63 0.99 10.85
N ALA A 480 -0.93 2.28 10.99
CA ALA A 480 -0.61 3.31 9.98
C ALA A 480 0.73 4.05 10.25
N TRP A 481 1.86 3.50 9.79
CA TRP A 481 3.18 4.15 9.92
C TRP A 481 3.25 5.55 9.32
N SER A 482 2.54 5.80 8.22
CA SER A 482 2.53 7.12 7.58
C SER A 482 2.03 8.25 8.50
N LEU A 483 1.28 7.95 9.57
CA LEU A 483 0.90 8.96 10.57
C LEU A 483 2.06 9.36 11.48
N ARG A 484 2.99 8.44 11.77
CA ARG A 484 4.23 8.70 12.51
C ARG A 484 5.23 9.46 11.64
N ASP A 485 5.40 9.01 10.40
CA ASP A 485 6.48 9.52 9.55
C ASP A 485 6.18 10.95 9.04
N ASN A 486 4.93 11.42 9.21
CA ASN A 486 4.44 12.71 8.70
C ASN A 486 3.79 13.57 9.81
N VAL A 487 4.22 13.41 11.07
CA VAL A 487 3.74 14.23 12.18
C VAL A 487 4.08 15.72 11.94
N ILE A 488 3.08 16.57 12.12
CA ILE A 488 3.18 18.04 12.09
C ILE A 488 3.50 18.53 13.51
N ASP A 489 4.64 19.22 13.68
CA ASP A 489 4.99 19.91 14.93
C ASP A 489 4.18 21.21 15.10
N ASP A 490 2.98 21.06 15.66
CA ASP A 490 2.08 22.17 16.02
C ASP A 490 2.23 22.62 17.48
N VAL A 491 3.23 22.09 18.19
CA VAL A 491 3.51 22.38 19.62
C VAL A 491 4.61 23.43 19.73
N SER A 492 5.72 23.29 19.00
CA SER A 492 6.84 24.24 19.05
C SER A 492 6.50 25.59 18.38
N SER A 493 5.56 25.57 17.41
CA SER A 493 5.05 26.77 16.75
C SER A 493 4.23 27.67 17.69
N LYS A 494 3.44 27.09 18.60
CA LYS A 494 2.71 27.83 19.64
C LYS A 494 3.65 28.47 20.67
N ALA A 495 4.68 27.74 21.12
CA ALA A 495 5.67 28.25 22.07
C ALA A 495 6.48 29.46 21.53
N ARG A 496 6.76 29.49 20.22
CA ARG A 496 7.44 30.64 19.57
C ARG A 496 6.52 31.86 19.41
N SER A 497 5.22 31.66 19.21
CA SER A 497 4.24 32.76 19.12
C SER A 497 3.96 33.42 20.48
N ALA A 498 4.03 32.66 21.57
CA ALA A 498 3.83 33.17 22.93
C ALA A 498 5.02 33.97 23.48
N LYS A 499 6.23 33.80 22.93
CA LYS A 499 7.42 34.59 23.28
C LYS A 499 7.59 35.90 22.47
N LYS A 500 6.70 36.15 21.50
CA LYS A 500 6.69 37.36 20.65
C LYS A 500 5.57 38.34 21.01
N LYS A 501 4.82 38.05 22.06
CA LYS A 501 3.95 39.01 22.76
C LYS A 501 4.58 39.28 24.11
#